data_AF-A0A2K3MFN6-F1
#
_entry.id   AF-A0A2K3MFN6-F1
#
_cell.length_a   1.000
_cell.length_b   1.000
_cell.length_c   1.000
_cell.angle_alpha   90.00
_cell.angle_beta   90.00
_cell.angle_gamma   90.00
#
_symmetry.space_group_name_H-M   'P 1'
#
loop_
_entity.id
_entity.type
_entity.pdbx_description
1 polymer ?
#
loop_
_entity_poly.entity_id
_entity_poly.type
_entity_poly.pdbx_seq_one_letter_code
_entity_poly.pdbx_strand_id
1 'polypeptide(L)'
;MKVKVISRSAEVFTRERSQDLQPVFKNYDPSLRPLEKGVEYVRALNAVKLDKIFARPFIGAMDSHVDAISSMARNPSQLKEIFAGSMDGGYVDFISYPGLFMEIR
;
A
#
# COMPACT_ATOMS: atom_id res chain seq x y z
N MET A 1 -39.68 -4.90 -46.89
CA MET A 1 -38.57 -4.17 -46.25
C MET A 1 -38.62 -4.46 -44.75
N LYS A 2 -37.57 -5.07 -44.16
CA LYS A 2 -37.50 -5.34 -42.72
C LYS A 2 -36.48 -4.39 -42.11
N VAL A 3 -36.94 -3.47 -41.26
CA VAL A 3 -36.08 -2.51 -40.55
C VAL A 3 -35.87 -3.05 -39.14
N LYS A 4 -34.60 -3.18 -38.72
CA LYS A 4 -34.22 -3.55 -37.36
C LYS A 4 -33.37 -2.43 -36.77
N VAL A 5 -33.79 -1.92 -35.62
CA VAL A 5 -33.16 -0.79 -34.93
C VAL A 5 -32.59 -1.26 -33.59
N ILE A 6 -31.58 -0.58 -33.07
CA ILE A 6 -31.05 -0.82 -31.74
C ILE A 6 -32.10 -0.38 -30.70
N SER A 7 -32.62 -1.32 -29.92
CA SER A 7 -33.52 -1.07 -28.78
C SER A 7 -32.79 -1.34 -27.47
N ARG A 8 -32.80 -0.39 -26.53
CA ARG A 8 -32.28 -0.58 -25.17
C ARG A 8 -33.44 -0.49 -24.18
N SER A 9 -33.72 -1.57 -23.45
CA SER A 9 -34.77 -1.61 -22.42
C SER A 9 -34.24 -1.12 -21.07
N ALA A 10 -35.03 -0.33 -20.33
CA ALA A 10 -34.58 0.23 -19.04
C ALA A 10 -34.23 -0.87 -18.02
N GLU A 11 -35.04 -1.93 -17.95
CA GLU A 11 -34.88 -3.09 -17.06
C GLU A 11 -33.48 -3.71 -17.09
N VAL A 12 -32.81 -3.71 -18.25
CA VAL A 12 -31.49 -4.34 -18.43
C VAL A 12 -30.33 -3.40 -18.03
N PHE A 13 -30.54 -2.08 -18.10
CA PHE A 13 -29.49 -1.07 -17.88
C PHE A 13 -29.63 -0.32 -16.55
N THR A 14 -30.74 -0.48 -15.84
CA THR A 14 -30.99 0.14 -14.53
C THR A 14 -31.05 -0.89 -13.41
N ARG A 15 -30.87 -0.43 -12.17
CA ARG A 15 -31.12 -1.24 -10.97
C ARG A 15 -32.62 -1.31 -10.70
N GLU A 16 -33.11 -2.51 -10.36
CA GLU A 16 -34.51 -2.72 -9.97
C GLU A 16 -34.79 -2.19 -8.55
N ARG A 17 -33.83 -2.34 -7.63
CA ARG A 17 -33.94 -1.87 -6.23
C ARG A 17 -32.80 -0.95 -5.84
N SER A 18 -33.03 -0.10 -4.84
CA SER A 18 -32.06 0.91 -4.37
C SER A 18 -30.77 0.32 -3.79
N GLN A 19 -30.78 -0.93 -3.32
CA GLN A 19 -29.59 -1.60 -2.77
C GLN A 19 -28.84 -2.45 -3.82
N ASP A 20 -29.45 -2.67 -4.99
CA ASP A 20 -28.86 -3.52 -6.02
C ASP A 20 -27.77 -2.76 -6.80
N LEU A 21 -26.74 -3.49 -7.22
CA LEU A 21 -25.64 -2.92 -8.01
C LEU A 21 -26.11 -2.62 -9.44
N GLN A 22 -25.66 -1.47 -9.96
CA GLN A 22 -25.94 -1.13 -11.35
C GLN A 22 -25.07 -1.95 -12.30
N PRO A 23 -25.65 -2.65 -13.29
CA PRO A 23 -24.89 -3.41 -14.27
C PRO A 23 -24.08 -2.46 -15.17
N VAL A 24 -22.77 -2.72 -15.29
CA VAL A 24 -21.87 -1.96 -16.17
C VAL A 24 -21.46 -2.84 -17.34
N PHE A 25 -21.98 -2.51 -18.53
CA PHE A 25 -21.62 -3.19 -19.77
C PHE A 25 -20.31 -2.63 -20.32
N LYS A 26 -19.35 -3.51 -20.60
CA LYS A 26 -18.02 -3.15 -21.10
C LYS A 26 -17.87 -3.67 -22.53
N ASN A 27 -17.48 -2.80 -23.44
CA ASN A 27 -16.99 -3.18 -24.77
C ASN A 27 -15.46 -3.03 -24.79
N TYR A 28 -14.76 -4.07 -25.24
CA TYR A 28 -13.30 -4.16 -25.26
C TYR A 28 -12.68 -3.91 -26.64
N ASP A 29 -13.46 -3.42 -27.61
CA ASP A 29 -12.95 -3.02 -28.91
C ASP A 29 -11.85 -1.94 -28.78
N PRO A 30 -10.62 -2.18 -29.29
CA PRO A 30 -9.52 -1.21 -29.26
C PRO A 30 -9.85 0.12 -29.95
N SER A 31 -10.75 0.11 -30.93
CA SER A 31 -11.17 1.31 -31.67
C SER A 31 -11.90 2.32 -30.78
N LEU A 32 -12.59 1.83 -29.73
CA LEU A 32 -13.28 2.66 -28.75
C LEU A 32 -12.32 3.23 -27.70
N ARG A 33 -11.06 2.78 -27.65
CA ARG A 33 -10.02 3.20 -26.69
C ARG A 33 -8.74 3.63 -27.40
N PRO A 34 -8.76 4.75 -28.13
CA PRO A 34 -7.64 5.17 -28.97
C PRO A 34 -6.36 5.55 -28.20
N LEU A 35 -6.46 5.91 -26.92
CA LEU A 35 -5.33 6.44 -26.11
C LEU A 35 -4.87 5.49 -24.99
N GLU A 36 -4.92 4.18 -25.21
CA GLU A 36 -4.55 3.17 -24.21
C GLU A 36 -3.17 3.42 -23.60
N LYS A 37 -2.13 3.56 -24.44
CA LYS A 37 -0.75 3.80 -23.98
C LYS A 37 -0.58 5.12 -23.21
N GLY A 38 -1.30 6.17 -23.61
CA GLY A 38 -1.23 7.46 -22.92
C GLY A 38 -1.86 7.41 -21.52
N VAL A 39 -2.99 6.71 -21.40
CA VAL A 39 -3.66 6.50 -20.10
C VAL A 39 -2.79 5.66 -19.17
N GLU A 40 -2.17 4.59 -19.69
CA GLU A 40 -1.27 3.74 -18.90
C GLU A 40 -0.02 4.49 -18.43
N TYR A 41 0.57 5.33 -19.28
CA TYR A 41 1.70 6.18 -18.90
C TYR A 41 1.34 7.10 -17.73
N VAL A 42 0.20 7.79 -17.80
CA VAL A 42 -0.25 8.70 -16.73
C VAL A 42 -0.53 7.92 -15.44
N ARG A 43 -1.12 6.72 -15.52
CA ARG A 43 -1.33 5.85 -14.36
C ARG A 43 -0.02 5.43 -13.70
N ALA A 44 0.97 5.01 -14.49
CA ALA A 44 2.29 4.65 -13.99
C ALA A 44 2.99 5.84 -13.33
N LEU A 45 2.94 7.01 -13.97
CA LEU A 45 3.52 8.25 -13.46
C LEU A 45 2.86 8.64 -12.12
N ASN A 46 1.54 8.56 -12.04
CA ASN A 46 0.82 8.84 -10.80
C ASN A 46 1.15 7.81 -9.71
N ALA A 47 1.29 6.53 -10.04
CA ALA A 47 1.70 5.50 -9.09
C ALA A 47 3.09 5.80 -8.49
N VAL A 48 4.07 6.14 -9.33
CA VAL A 48 5.42 6.52 -8.87
C VAL A 48 5.40 7.80 -8.02
N LYS A 49 4.56 8.78 -8.36
CA LYS A 49 4.39 9.98 -7.54
C LYS A 49 3.81 9.64 -6.17
N LEU A 50 2.77 8.82 -6.12
CA LEU A 50 2.14 8.40 -4.86
C LEU A 50 3.12 7.62 -3.99
N ASP A 51 3.90 6.70 -4.57
CA ASP A 51 4.94 5.96 -3.86
C ASP A 51 5.94 6.89 -3.18
N LYS A 52 6.41 7.93 -3.89
CA LYS A 52 7.32 8.94 -3.31
C LYS A 52 6.66 9.82 -2.25
N ILE A 53 5.38 10.16 -2.41
CA ILE A 53 4.63 10.97 -1.42
C ILE A 53 4.41 10.17 -0.13
N PHE A 54 4.15 8.87 -0.25
CA PHE A 54 3.92 7.97 0.87
C PHE A 54 5.19 7.31 1.42
N ALA A 55 6.36 7.60 0.84
CA ALA A 55 7.64 7.13 1.35
C ALA A 55 7.97 7.78 2.70
N ARG A 56 7.57 7.10 3.78
CA ARG A 56 7.92 7.44 5.18
C ARG A 56 8.79 6.31 5.75
N PRO A 57 10.10 6.30 5.46
CA PRO A 57 10.98 5.16 5.79
C PRO A 57 11.32 5.07 7.28
N PHE A 58 11.26 6.18 8.01
CA PHE A 58 11.55 6.20 9.44
C PHE A 58 10.30 5.83 10.23
N ILE A 59 10.37 4.71 10.96
CA ILE A 59 9.27 4.19 11.78
C ILE A 59 9.45 4.62 13.25
N GLY A 60 10.69 4.61 13.74
CA GLY A 60 11.03 4.97 15.11
C GLY A 60 12.49 4.65 15.40
N ALA A 61 13.00 5.19 16.50
CA ALA A 61 14.32 4.87 17.04
C ALA A 61 14.15 4.16 18.38
N MET A 62 14.95 3.13 18.63
CA MET A 62 15.02 2.46 19.94
C MET A 62 16.13 3.16 20.74
N ASP A 63 15.76 3.70 21.90
CA ASP A 63 16.67 4.46 22.77
C ASP A 63 16.89 3.69 24.08
N SER A 64 18.15 3.48 24.44
CA SER A 64 18.56 2.74 25.66
C SER A 64 20.08 2.71 25.88
N HIS A 65 20.88 2.90 24.82
CA HIS A 65 22.34 2.86 24.91
C HIS A 65 22.93 4.22 25.24
N VAL A 66 23.89 4.25 26.17
CA VAL A 66 24.61 5.48 26.56
C VAL A 66 25.69 5.83 25.54
N ASP A 67 26.33 4.82 24.96
CA ASP A 67 27.38 4.96 23.94
C ASP A 67 26.99 4.25 22.62
N ALA A 68 27.79 4.45 21.57
CA ALA A 68 27.54 3.92 20.22
C ALA A 68 27.40 2.38 20.20
N ILE A 69 26.49 1.90 19.36
CA ILE A 69 26.24 0.47 19.15
C ILE A 69 27.41 -0.11 18.33
N SER A 70 28.06 -1.14 18.87
CA SER A 70 29.18 -1.83 18.22
C SER A 70 28.77 -3.14 17.54
N SER A 71 27.75 -3.83 18.08
CA SER A 71 27.26 -5.11 17.54
C SER A 71 25.75 -5.26 17.72
N MET A 72 25.12 -5.97 16.78
CA MET A 72 23.69 -6.30 16.81
C MET A 72 23.48 -7.76 16.39
N ALA A 73 22.56 -8.45 17.07
CA ALA A 73 22.18 -9.81 16.74
C ALA A 73 20.65 -9.96 16.75
N ARG A 74 20.12 -10.73 15.81
CA ARG A 74 18.69 -11.08 15.74
C ARG A 74 18.51 -12.53 16.15
N ASN A 75 17.42 -12.83 16.85
CA ASN A 75 17.06 -14.22 17.13
C ASN A 75 16.48 -14.88 15.85
N PRO A 76 17.01 -16.01 15.35
CA PRO A 76 16.43 -16.72 14.22
C PRO A 76 15.06 -17.35 14.51
N SER A 77 14.75 -17.67 15.78
CA SER A 77 13.49 -18.32 16.17
C SER A 77 12.37 -17.33 16.49
N GLN A 78 12.69 -16.10 16.95
CA GLN A 78 11.73 -15.09 17.35
C GLN A 78 11.97 -13.76 16.62
N LEU A 79 11.02 -13.36 15.77
CA LEU A 79 11.14 -12.19 14.88
C LEU A 79 11.22 -10.84 15.60
N LYS A 80 10.71 -10.76 16.83
CA LYS A 80 10.66 -9.51 17.59
C LYS A 80 11.99 -9.25 18.33
N GLU A 81 12.81 -10.29 18.54
CA GLU A 81 13.93 -10.25 19.47
C GLU A 81 15.20 -9.79 18.74
N ILE A 82 15.66 -8.62 19.13
CA ILE A 82 16.90 -8.01 18.68
C ILE A 82 17.71 -7.65 19.92
N PHE A 83 18.99 -7.96 19.86
CA PHE A 83 19.99 -7.66 20.88
C PHE A 83 20.99 -6.67 20.29
N ALA A 84 21.35 -5.64 21.07
CA ALA A 84 22.43 -4.72 20.70
C ALA A 84 23.42 -4.56 21.87
N GLY A 85 24.70 -4.51 21.51
CA GLY A 85 25.82 -4.25 22.43
C GLY A 85 26.45 -2.89 22.16
N SER A 86 26.60 -2.09 23.21
CA SER A 86 27.26 -0.78 23.19
C SER A 86 28.77 -0.92 23.48
N MET A 87 29.54 0.09 23.11
CA MET A 87 31.01 0.12 23.23
C MET A 87 31.48 0.21 24.70
N ASP A 88 30.60 0.59 25.62
CA ASP A 88 30.80 0.59 27.07
C ASP A 88 30.69 -0.82 27.71
N GLY A 89 30.31 -1.83 26.93
CA GLY A 89 30.10 -3.21 27.39
C GLY A 89 28.67 -3.49 27.87
N GLY A 90 27.77 -2.50 27.83
CA GLY A 90 26.35 -2.69 28.09
C GLY A 90 25.66 -3.39 26.92
N TYR A 91 24.79 -4.37 27.22
CA TYR A 91 23.91 -5.00 26.23
C TYR A 91 22.45 -4.79 26.65
N VAL A 92 21.57 -4.57 25.67
CA VAL A 92 20.14 -4.33 25.91
C VAL A 92 19.30 -5.20 24.99
N ASP A 93 18.28 -5.83 25.59
CA ASP A 93 17.26 -6.60 24.90
C ASP A 93 16.05 -5.70 24.62
N PHE A 94 15.77 -5.42 23.35
CA PHE A 94 14.76 -4.41 23.00
C PHE A 94 13.31 -4.83 23.30
N ILE A 95 13.00 -6.12 23.50
CA ILE A 95 11.63 -6.54 23.90
C ILE A 95 11.41 -6.41 25.40
N SER A 96 12.44 -6.63 26.22
CA SER A 96 12.30 -6.72 27.67
C SER A 96 12.03 -5.36 28.34
N TYR A 97 12.25 -4.25 27.63
CA TYR A 97 12.01 -2.88 28.07
C TYR A 97 10.95 -2.17 27.20
N PRO A 98 9.65 -2.35 27.48
CA PRO A 98 8.56 -1.81 26.66
C PRO A 98 8.35 -0.28 26.78
N GLY A 99 9.28 0.47 27.39
CA GLY A 99 9.05 1.83 27.88
C GLY A 99 9.42 2.99 26.96
N LEU A 100 10.08 2.77 25.81
CA LEU A 100 10.72 3.84 25.03
C LEU A 100 10.40 3.82 23.53
N PHE A 101 9.15 3.52 23.17
CA PHE A 101 8.66 3.83 21.82
C PHE A 101 8.27 5.31 21.76
N MET A 102 9.21 6.17 21.34
CA MET A 102 8.91 7.57 21.04
C MET A 102 8.22 7.64 19.67
N GLU A 103 6.89 7.61 19.67
CA GLU A 103 6.06 7.74 18.48
C GLU A 103 6.09 9.21 18.00
N ILE A 104 6.77 9.49 16.89
CA ILE A 104 6.75 10.82 16.25
C ILE A 104 5.40 10.95 15.53
N ARG A 105 4.49 11.74 16.13
CA ARG A 105 3.26 12.22 15.48
C ARG A 105 3.54 13.25 14.40
#